data_AF-S4PXR4-F1
#
_entry.id   AF-S4PXR4-F1
#
_cell.length_a   1.000
_cell.length_b   1.000
_cell.length_c   1.000
_cell.angle_alpha   90.00
_cell.angle_beta   90.00
_cell.angle_gamma   90.00
#
_symmetry.space_group_name_H-M   'P 1'
#
loop_
_entity.id
_entity.type
_entity.pdbx_description
1 polymer ?
#
loop_
_entity_poly.entity_id
_entity_poly.type
_entity_poly.pdbx_seq_one_letter_code
_entity_poly.pdbx_strand_id
1 'polypeptide(L)'
;MLAEHAALIAVLHANVGSEIGAHFLEVLSRKFDAMMETPQPVVNKTLDNLVACLALLYSFKIYHASLLYDILTRLVDELSEKNIDCVLTALRNVGGVLRKEEPAALKTFIHDTQTKITKLNQNAETGSRIKFLLEVLLAVKNNNLNKIPNYDPSYVEHLKKLSRGVVRRGNYVTTLNIRLEDLLKAHERGKWWVVGSAWEGNRVQEDKPTVKLPPTIDQKLLELARRQRMNTDVRRSIFCVIMAAEDYMDAFEKLQHLGLKGQQEREVVHVLLACCLQEAAYNPYYAVLAQKLCDYDRKYQLSIQYTIWDKIKELDSLSKHGVANLAQFLIHLIMGKALALSVLKIIQFSDLNKTIVRFMRQILLAIIMNADLTASLEVFHRISKPPKLHMFRESLRLFIQHFLIKNAGRKTTVLNDEEMATLKERAIEVDRILTLYENKLQL
;
A
#
# COMPACT_ATOMS: atom_id res chain seq x y z
N MET A 1 -17.01 14.81 -27.79
CA MET A 1 -15.73 15.58 -27.70
C MET A 1 -15.14 15.61 -26.29
N LEU A 2 -15.83 16.06 -25.22
CA LEU A 2 -15.18 16.19 -23.90
C LEU A 2 -14.67 14.85 -23.32
N ALA A 3 -15.43 13.76 -23.52
CA ALA A 3 -15.04 12.43 -23.03
C ALA A 3 -13.78 11.90 -23.74
N GLU A 4 -13.61 12.21 -25.02
CA GLU A 4 -12.45 11.87 -25.82
C GLU A 4 -11.21 12.64 -25.37
N HIS A 5 -11.35 13.93 -25.01
CA HIS A 5 -10.27 14.70 -24.41
C HIS A 5 -9.88 14.12 -23.04
N ALA A 6 -10.85 13.77 -22.19
CA ALA A 6 -10.58 13.12 -20.91
C ALA A 6 -9.90 11.76 -21.07
N ALA A 7 -10.29 10.97 -22.09
CA ALA A 7 -9.64 9.71 -22.43
C ALA A 7 -8.19 9.93 -22.90
N LEU A 8 -7.94 10.92 -23.75
CA LEU A 8 -6.59 11.28 -24.20
C LEU A 8 -5.71 11.70 -23.02
N ILE A 9 -6.22 12.55 -22.13
CA ILE A 9 -5.50 12.98 -20.93
C ILE A 9 -5.20 11.79 -20.04
N ALA A 10 -6.14 10.85 -19.86
CA ALA A 10 -5.90 9.63 -19.09
C ALA A 10 -4.79 8.76 -19.71
N VAL A 11 -4.76 8.65 -21.04
CA VAL A 11 -3.69 7.93 -21.76
C VAL A 11 -2.34 8.63 -21.58
N LEU A 12 -2.28 9.95 -21.73
CA LEU A 12 -1.04 10.74 -21.53
C LEU A 12 -0.55 10.66 -20.08
N HIS A 13 -1.47 10.76 -19.13
CA HIS A 13 -1.21 10.61 -17.69
C HIS A 13 -0.57 9.25 -17.37
N ALA A 14 -1.07 8.18 -17.99
CA ALA A 14 -0.52 6.84 -17.79
C ALA A 14 0.80 6.62 -18.55
N ASN A 15 0.91 7.11 -19.79
CA ASN A 15 2.02 6.76 -20.68
C ASN A 15 3.25 7.66 -20.54
N VAL A 16 3.04 8.96 -20.27
CA VAL A 16 4.12 9.95 -20.20
C VAL A 16 4.45 10.25 -18.75
N GLY A 17 3.42 10.48 -17.92
CA GLY A 17 3.59 10.73 -16.50
C GLY A 17 2.38 11.43 -15.89
N SER A 18 2.20 11.25 -14.57
CA SER A 18 1.07 11.82 -13.84
C SER A 18 1.09 13.34 -13.74
N GLU A 19 2.24 13.96 -14.05
CA GLU A 19 2.44 15.41 -14.07
C GLU A 19 1.51 16.09 -15.10
N ILE A 20 1.22 15.42 -16.22
CA ILE A 20 0.33 15.95 -17.26
C ILE A 20 -1.09 16.06 -16.71
N GLY A 21 -1.61 15.00 -16.09
CA GLY A 21 -2.94 15.01 -15.50
C GLY A 21 -3.03 16.00 -14.34
N ALA A 22 -1.99 16.08 -13.50
CA ALA A 22 -1.94 17.03 -12.40
C ALA A 22 -1.92 18.48 -12.87
N HIS A 23 -1.13 18.82 -13.89
CA HIS A 23 -1.13 20.16 -14.48
C HIS A 23 -2.48 20.51 -15.13
N PHE A 24 -3.11 19.56 -15.81
CA PHE A 24 -4.43 19.78 -16.39
C PHE A 24 -5.49 20.02 -15.31
N LEU A 25 -5.42 19.27 -14.20
CA LEU A 25 -6.27 19.50 -13.03
C LEU A 25 -6.04 20.87 -12.41
N GLU A 26 -4.78 21.30 -12.24
CA GLU A 26 -4.46 22.65 -11.74
C GLU A 26 -5.12 23.74 -12.60
N VAL A 27 -4.94 23.67 -13.92
CA VAL A 27 -5.46 24.67 -14.87
C VAL A 27 -6.98 24.68 -14.87
N LEU A 28 -7.63 23.50 -14.89
CA LEU A 28 -9.09 23.43 -14.84
C LEU A 28 -9.63 23.92 -13.50
N SER A 29 -9.07 23.49 -12.37
CA SER A 29 -9.53 23.89 -11.05
C SER A 29 -9.39 25.39 -10.82
N ARG A 30 -8.31 26.03 -11.31
CA ARG A 30 -8.18 27.50 -11.25
C ARG A 30 -9.21 28.22 -12.11
N LYS A 31 -9.46 27.74 -13.33
CA LYS A 31 -10.50 28.31 -14.19
C LYS A 31 -11.89 28.14 -13.57
N PHE A 32 -12.14 26.99 -12.94
CA PHE A 32 -13.38 26.74 -12.20
C PHE A 32 -13.54 27.75 -11.07
N ASP A 33 -12.54 27.92 -10.21
CA ASP A 33 -12.62 28.81 -9.06
C ASP A 33 -12.77 30.28 -9.48
N ALA A 34 -12.02 30.74 -10.49
CA ALA A 34 -12.19 32.08 -11.05
C ALA A 34 -13.59 32.34 -11.63
N MET A 35 -14.22 31.32 -12.23
CA MET A 35 -15.62 31.43 -12.69
C MET A 35 -16.63 31.42 -11.54
N MET A 36 -16.28 30.86 -10.38
CA MET A 36 -17.14 30.85 -9.18
C MET A 36 -17.08 32.17 -8.40
N GLU A 37 -16.09 33.04 -8.65
CA GLU A 37 -16.02 34.37 -8.01
C GLU A 37 -17.14 35.32 -8.45
N THR A 38 -17.71 35.10 -9.63
CA THR A 38 -18.77 35.95 -10.20
C THR A 38 -19.98 35.11 -10.62
N PRO A 39 -21.21 35.58 -10.38
CA PRO A 39 -22.41 34.89 -10.84
C PRO A 39 -22.40 34.66 -12.35
N GLN A 40 -22.49 33.41 -12.77
CA GLN A 40 -22.46 33.04 -14.18
C GLN A 40 -23.88 33.00 -14.78
N PRO A 41 -24.08 33.57 -15.98
CA PRO A 41 -25.38 33.50 -16.65
C PRO A 41 -25.72 32.07 -17.07
N VAL A 42 -26.99 31.68 -16.92
CA VAL A 42 -27.47 30.30 -17.21
C VAL A 42 -27.13 29.84 -18.63
N VAL A 43 -27.21 30.77 -19.60
CA VAL A 43 -26.96 30.52 -21.02
C VAL A 43 -25.50 30.15 -21.31
N ASN A 44 -24.53 30.67 -20.54
CA ASN A 44 -23.11 30.45 -20.81
C ASN A 44 -22.67 29.04 -20.38
N LYS A 45 -22.41 28.15 -21.33
CA LYS A 45 -22.04 26.74 -21.07
C LYS A 45 -20.60 26.49 -20.65
N THR A 46 -19.80 27.54 -20.47
CA THR A 46 -18.37 27.39 -20.12
C THR A 46 -18.20 26.67 -18.77
N LEU A 47 -18.94 27.07 -17.73
CA LEU A 47 -18.87 26.43 -16.42
C LEU A 47 -19.37 24.98 -16.45
N ASP A 48 -20.48 24.71 -17.17
CA ASP A 48 -21.03 23.36 -17.34
C ASP A 48 -20.00 22.43 -17.99
N ASN A 49 -19.33 22.90 -19.05
CA ASN A 49 -18.31 22.14 -19.77
C ASN A 49 -17.08 21.88 -18.90
N LEU A 50 -16.70 22.85 -18.06
CA LEU A 50 -15.56 22.74 -17.16
C LEU A 50 -15.84 21.70 -16.07
N VAL A 51 -17.01 21.76 -15.44
CA VAL A 51 -17.48 20.78 -14.45
C VAL A 51 -17.64 19.40 -15.08
N ALA A 52 -18.16 19.32 -16.31
CA ALA A 52 -18.24 18.07 -17.07
C ALA A 52 -16.85 17.47 -17.33
N CYS A 53 -15.85 18.29 -17.70
CA CYS A 53 -14.47 17.83 -17.87
C CYS A 53 -13.90 17.29 -16.57
N LEU A 54 -14.01 18.02 -15.46
CA LEU A 54 -13.54 17.58 -14.14
C LEU A 54 -14.20 16.25 -13.74
N ALA A 55 -15.52 16.13 -13.88
CA ALA A 55 -16.24 14.88 -13.65
C ALA A 55 -15.74 13.74 -14.55
N LEU A 56 -15.54 13.98 -15.85
CA LEU A 56 -15.03 12.96 -16.76
C LEU A 56 -13.60 12.51 -16.38
N LEU A 57 -12.71 13.41 -15.97
CA LEU A 57 -11.36 13.07 -15.50
C LEU A 57 -11.41 12.18 -14.24
N TYR A 58 -12.36 12.40 -13.33
CA TYR A 58 -12.64 11.48 -12.21
C TYR A 58 -13.08 10.10 -12.72
N SER A 59 -13.98 10.05 -13.70
CA SER A 59 -14.43 8.80 -14.32
C SER A 59 -13.25 7.98 -14.84
N PHE A 60 -12.24 8.62 -15.44
CA PHE A 60 -11.02 7.98 -15.93
C PHE A 60 -9.96 7.69 -14.85
N LYS A 61 -10.27 7.90 -13.56
CA LYS A 61 -9.39 7.59 -12.42
C LYS A 61 -8.12 8.44 -12.34
N ILE A 62 -8.14 9.65 -12.91
CA ILE A 62 -7.00 10.56 -12.82
C ILE A 62 -6.83 11.08 -11.39
N TYR A 63 -7.92 11.27 -10.65
CA TYR A 63 -7.89 11.77 -9.27
C TYR A 63 -8.94 11.11 -8.36
N HIS A 64 -8.75 11.26 -7.05
CA HIS A 64 -9.58 10.68 -6.00
C HIS A 64 -10.90 11.44 -5.82
N ALA A 65 -11.96 10.77 -5.35
CA ALA A 65 -13.29 11.37 -5.24
C ALA A 65 -13.36 12.63 -4.35
N SER A 66 -12.43 12.78 -3.40
CA SER A 66 -12.32 13.96 -2.52
C SER A 66 -12.38 15.28 -3.28
N LEU A 67 -11.60 15.44 -4.36
CA LEU A 67 -11.59 16.67 -5.15
C LEU A 67 -12.95 16.92 -5.82
N LEU A 68 -13.62 15.87 -6.30
CA LEU A 68 -14.93 16.02 -6.93
C LEU A 68 -15.98 16.45 -5.90
N TYR A 69 -15.93 15.91 -4.69
CA TYR A 69 -16.80 16.37 -3.60
C TYR A 69 -16.47 17.80 -3.15
N ASP A 70 -15.20 18.22 -3.13
CA ASP A 70 -14.85 19.63 -2.87
C ASP A 70 -15.46 20.56 -3.93
N ILE A 71 -15.40 20.19 -5.22
CA ILE A 71 -16.01 20.94 -6.33
C ILE A 71 -17.54 20.98 -6.19
N LEU A 72 -18.18 19.85 -5.88
CA LEU A 72 -19.64 19.77 -5.70
C LEU A 72 -20.10 20.60 -4.50
N THR A 73 -19.36 20.57 -3.39
CA THR A 73 -19.63 21.39 -2.20
C THR A 73 -19.52 22.88 -2.54
N ARG A 74 -18.47 23.28 -3.27
CA ARG A 74 -18.29 24.67 -3.74
C ARG A 74 -19.43 25.14 -4.65
N LEU A 75 -19.99 24.27 -5.48
CA LEU A 75 -21.16 24.60 -6.31
C LEU A 75 -22.44 24.74 -5.47
N VAL A 76 -22.63 23.86 -4.48
CA VAL A 76 -23.79 23.92 -3.58
C VAL A 76 -23.66 25.05 -2.55
N ASP A 77 -22.49 25.70 -2.46
CA ASP A 77 -22.30 26.79 -1.52
C ASP A 77 -23.24 27.96 -1.77
N GLU A 78 -23.48 28.26 -3.05
CA GLU A 78 -24.48 29.19 -3.54
C GLU A 78 -25.44 28.46 -4.46
N LEU A 79 -26.68 28.23 -4.03
CA LEU A 79 -27.70 27.50 -4.81
C LEU A 79 -28.35 28.36 -5.90
N SER A 80 -27.54 28.90 -6.81
CA SER A 80 -28.03 29.56 -8.02
C SER A 80 -28.54 28.54 -9.04
N GLU A 81 -29.41 28.96 -9.97
CA GLU A 81 -29.89 28.08 -11.05
C GLU A 81 -28.73 27.48 -11.86
N LYS A 82 -27.69 28.28 -12.07
CA LYS A 82 -26.50 27.88 -12.81
C LYS A 82 -25.68 26.81 -12.08
N ASN A 83 -25.49 26.97 -10.78
CA ASN A 83 -24.72 26.01 -9.99
C ASN A 83 -25.47 24.67 -9.87
N ILE A 84 -26.80 24.71 -9.75
CA ILE A 84 -27.65 23.52 -9.79
C ILE A 84 -27.47 22.76 -11.11
N ASP A 85 -27.51 23.45 -12.25
CA ASP A 85 -27.29 22.85 -13.57
C ASP A 85 -25.89 22.20 -13.68
N CYS A 86 -24.87 22.80 -13.05
CA CYS A 86 -23.51 22.26 -13.01
C CYS A 86 -23.42 20.99 -12.16
N VAL A 87 -24.07 20.95 -10.99
CA VAL A 87 -24.14 19.74 -10.15
C VAL A 87 -24.85 18.62 -10.89
N LEU A 88 -25.97 18.91 -11.54
CA LEU A 88 -26.69 17.93 -12.36
C LEU A 88 -25.81 17.43 -13.53
N THR A 89 -25.04 18.32 -14.15
CA THR A 89 -24.09 17.97 -15.21
C THR A 89 -22.98 17.04 -14.69
N ALA A 90 -22.46 17.26 -13.48
CA ALA A 90 -21.51 16.34 -12.86
C ALA A 90 -22.16 14.97 -12.60
N LEU A 91 -23.34 14.94 -11.95
CA LEU A 91 -24.06 13.69 -11.65
C LEU A 91 -24.42 12.91 -12.91
N ARG A 92 -24.74 13.58 -14.03
CA ARG A 92 -24.95 12.94 -15.32
C ARG A 92 -23.73 12.18 -15.82
N ASN A 93 -22.52 12.66 -15.54
CA ASN A 93 -21.30 12.00 -16.00
C ASN A 93 -20.79 10.94 -15.02
N VAL A 94 -20.95 11.14 -13.70
CA VAL A 94 -20.30 10.31 -12.68
C VAL A 94 -21.17 9.89 -11.51
N GLY A 95 -22.48 10.18 -11.50
CA GLY A 95 -23.38 9.83 -10.40
C GLY A 95 -23.41 8.33 -10.10
N GLY A 96 -23.49 7.49 -11.13
CA GLY A 96 -23.41 6.03 -10.96
C GLY A 96 -22.06 5.56 -10.43
N VAL A 97 -20.97 6.22 -10.84
CA VAL A 97 -19.60 5.91 -10.39
C VAL A 97 -19.43 6.29 -8.91
N LEU A 98 -19.86 7.49 -8.51
CA LEU A 98 -19.83 7.96 -7.13
C LEU A 98 -20.59 7.02 -6.18
N ARG A 99 -21.80 6.57 -6.58
CA ARG A 99 -22.59 5.63 -5.80
C ARG A 99 -21.86 4.29 -5.59
N LYS A 100 -21.19 3.79 -6.63
CA LYS A 100 -20.50 2.49 -6.60
C LYS A 100 -19.22 2.53 -5.77
N GLU A 101 -18.48 3.62 -5.87
CA GLU A 101 -17.13 3.71 -5.32
C GLU A 101 -17.10 4.37 -3.94
N GLU A 102 -17.90 5.42 -3.73
CA GLU A 102 -17.90 6.21 -2.50
C GLU A 102 -19.34 6.44 -1.97
N PRO A 103 -20.07 5.35 -1.62
CA PRO A 103 -21.47 5.46 -1.18
C PRO A 103 -21.62 6.21 0.15
N ALA A 104 -20.59 6.20 1.01
CA ALA A 104 -20.60 6.92 2.29
C ALA A 104 -20.50 8.44 2.07
N ALA A 105 -19.51 8.89 1.31
CA ALA A 105 -19.34 10.31 0.99
C ALA A 105 -20.55 10.88 0.23
N LEU A 106 -21.18 10.10 -0.66
CA LEU A 106 -22.40 10.52 -1.34
C LEU A 106 -23.55 10.76 -0.36
N LYS A 107 -23.71 9.89 0.65
CA LYS A 107 -24.74 10.06 1.68
C LYS A 107 -24.50 11.32 2.51
N THR A 108 -23.24 11.57 2.90
CA THR A 108 -22.85 12.77 3.63
C THR A 108 -23.13 14.04 2.81
N PHE A 109 -22.69 14.08 1.55
CA PHE A 109 -22.96 15.21 0.66
C PHE A 109 -24.45 15.50 0.48
N ILE A 110 -25.29 14.46 0.33
CA ILE A 110 -26.75 14.61 0.24
C ILE A 110 -27.31 15.19 1.53
N HIS A 111 -26.87 14.71 2.69
CA HIS A 111 -27.30 15.20 3.99
C HIS A 111 -26.92 16.67 4.21
N ASP A 112 -25.68 17.04 3.87
CA ASP A 112 -25.19 18.41 4.00
C ASP A 112 -25.97 19.37 3.09
N THR A 113 -26.22 18.93 1.85
CA THR A 113 -27.03 19.68 0.88
C THR A 113 -28.46 19.89 1.39
N GLN A 114 -29.11 18.86 1.93
CA GLN A 114 -30.45 18.94 2.52
C GLN A 114 -30.49 19.87 3.75
N THR A 115 -29.47 19.80 4.60
CA THR A 115 -29.35 20.65 5.78
C THR A 115 -29.20 22.12 5.37
N LYS A 116 -28.40 22.40 4.34
CA LYS A 116 -28.22 23.75 3.79
C LYS A 116 -29.51 24.31 3.19
N ILE A 117 -30.25 23.50 2.43
CA ILE A 117 -31.55 23.89 1.87
C ILE A 117 -32.57 24.15 2.99
N THR A 118 -32.62 23.31 4.02
CA THR A 118 -33.52 23.52 5.18
C THR A 118 -33.22 24.82 5.91
N LYS A 119 -31.94 25.18 6.07
CA LYS A 119 -31.53 26.48 6.65
C LYS A 119 -31.98 27.67 5.79
N LEU A 120 -31.88 27.57 4.45
CA LEU A 120 -32.33 28.61 3.53
C LEU A 120 -33.87 28.72 3.46
N ASN A 121 -34.58 27.62 3.63
CA ASN A 121 -36.05 27.56 3.60
C ASN A 121 -36.73 28.35 4.73
N GLN A 122 -36.02 28.71 5.80
CA GLN A 122 -36.58 29.61 6.82
C GLN A 122 -36.85 31.03 6.28
N ASN A 123 -36.31 31.37 5.10
CA ASN A 123 -36.34 32.73 4.54
C ASN A 123 -37.05 32.89 3.17
N ALA A 124 -37.46 31.83 2.44
CA ALA A 124 -38.23 31.93 1.19
C ALA A 124 -38.74 30.56 0.66
N GLU A 125 -39.74 30.58 -0.24
CA GLU A 125 -40.25 29.40 -0.95
C GLU A 125 -39.16 28.64 -1.73
N THR A 126 -39.06 27.32 -1.51
CA THR A 126 -38.12 26.45 -2.22
C THR A 126 -38.43 26.41 -3.73
N GLY A 127 -37.54 26.96 -4.56
CA GLY A 127 -37.66 26.94 -6.01
C GLY A 127 -37.73 25.52 -6.60
N SER A 128 -38.46 25.36 -7.71
CA SER A 128 -38.67 24.07 -8.41
C SER A 128 -37.36 23.37 -8.79
N ARG A 129 -36.31 24.13 -9.15
CA ARG A 129 -34.97 23.60 -9.47
C ARG A 129 -34.26 22.94 -8.29
N ILE A 130 -34.43 23.47 -7.08
CA ILE A 130 -33.82 22.90 -5.87
C ILE A 130 -34.50 21.58 -5.51
N LYS A 131 -35.84 21.53 -5.64
CA LYS A 131 -36.60 20.28 -5.47
C LYS A 131 -36.14 19.22 -6.47
N PHE A 132 -35.99 19.60 -7.74
CA PHE A 132 -35.48 18.70 -8.78
C PHE A 132 -34.07 18.19 -8.48
N LEU A 133 -33.15 19.05 -8.02
CA LEU A 133 -31.80 18.63 -7.60
C LEU A 133 -31.85 17.56 -6.51
N LEU A 134 -32.67 17.77 -5.48
CA LEU A 134 -32.83 16.82 -4.37
C LEU A 134 -33.42 15.49 -4.85
N GLU A 135 -34.40 15.53 -5.73
CA GLU A 135 -34.97 14.32 -6.35
C GLU A 135 -33.91 13.52 -7.11
N VAL A 136 -33.07 14.19 -7.91
CA VAL A 136 -31.98 13.55 -8.65
C VAL A 136 -30.93 12.96 -7.70
N LEU A 137 -30.53 13.69 -6.66
CA LEU A 137 -29.58 13.20 -5.65
C LEU A 137 -30.09 11.95 -4.92
N LEU A 138 -31.36 11.95 -4.50
CA LEU A 138 -31.99 10.78 -3.88
C LEU A 138 -32.14 9.63 -4.87
N ALA A 139 -32.41 9.91 -6.14
CA ALA A 139 -32.43 8.90 -7.19
C ALA A 139 -31.06 8.24 -7.37
N VAL A 140 -29.97 9.01 -7.38
CA VAL A 140 -28.60 8.48 -7.44
C VAL A 140 -28.31 7.59 -6.24
N LYS A 141 -28.64 8.04 -5.01
CA LYS A 141 -28.50 7.24 -3.78
C LYS A 141 -29.23 5.89 -3.90
N ASN A 142 -30.45 5.90 -4.42
CA ASN A 142 -31.33 4.74 -4.55
C ASN A 142 -31.10 3.91 -5.83
N ASN A 143 -29.99 4.12 -6.55
CA ASN A 143 -29.66 3.45 -7.81
C ASN A 143 -30.63 3.70 -8.98
N ASN A 144 -31.51 4.69 -8.88
CA ASN A 144 -32.46 5.00 -9.93
C ASN A 144 -31.86 6.02 -10.91
N LEU A 145 -30.82 5.61 -11.62
CA LEU A 145 -30.03 6.49 -12.50
C LEU A 145 -30.82 6.98 -13.73
N ASN A 146 -31.93 6.33 -14.08
CA ASN A 146 -32.83 6.74 -15.17
C ASN A 146 -33.50 8.10 -14.91
N LYS A 147 -33.54 8.57 -13.65
CA LYS A 147 -34.06 9.90 -13.31
C LYS A 147 -33.08 11.03 -13.61
N ILE A 148 -31.81 10.73 -13.90
CA ILE A 148 -30.84 11.74 -14.29
C ILE A 148 -31.04 12.06 -15.78
N PRO A 149 -31.33 13.32 -16.17
CA PRO A 149 -31.53 13.67 -17.57
C PRO A 149 -30.30 13.34 -18.44
N ASN A 150 -30.53 12.68 -19.58
CA ASN A 150 -29.49 12.32 -20.56
C ASN A 150 -28.33 11.50 -19.99
N TYR A 151 -28.59 10.63 -19.00
CA TYR A 151 -27.60 9.73 -18.44
C TYR A 151 -27.36 8.53 -19.37
N ASP A 152 -26.15 8.43 -19.91
CA ASP A 152 -25.68 7.26 -20.66
C ASP A 152 -24.20 6.99 -20.34
N PRO A 153 -23.88 5.91 -19.59
CA PRO A 153 -22.50 5.57 -19.25
C PRO A 153 -21.78 4.81 -20.37
N SER A 154 -22.49 4.29 -21.37
CA SER A 154 -21.97 3.30 -22.33
C SER A 154 -20.79 3.83 -23.14
N TYR A 155 -20.88 5.07 -23.61
CA TYR A 155 -19.83 5.72 -24.40
C TYR A 155 -18.54 5.92 -23.59
N VAL A 156 -18.67 6.39 -22.35
CA VAL A 156 -17.52 6.62 -21.47
C VAL A 156 -16.88 5.28 -21.07
N GLU A 157 -17.68 4.24 -20.83
CA GLU A 157 -17.16 2.88 -20.57
C GLU A 157 -16.44 2.29 -21.78
N HIS A 158 -16.96 2.53 -22.99
CA HIS A 158 -16.28 2.15 -24.23
C HIS A 158 -14.92 2.84 -24.37
N LEU A 159 -14.86 4.16 -24.14
CA LEU A 159 -13.60 4.91 -24.15
C LEU A 159 -12.61 4.43 -23.08
N LYS A 160 -13.07 4.05 -21.88
CA LYS A 160 -12.21 3.43 -20.84
C LYS A 160 -11.65 2.09 -21.27
N LYS A 161 -12.40 1.29 -22.04
CA LYS A 161 -11.90 0.02 -22.59
C LYS A 161 -10.85 0.27 -23.67
N LEU A 162 -11.09 1.23 -24.56
CA LEU A 162 -10.13 1.62 -25.60
C LEU A 162 -8.85 2.19 -25.01
N SER A 163 -8.94 3.07 -24.00
CA SER A 163 -7.77 3.69 -23.39
C SER A 163 -6.81 2.65 -22.79
N ARG A 164 -7.34 1.58 -22.17
CA ARG A 164 -6.52 0.46 -21.65
C ARG A 164 -5.70 -0.24 -22.73
N GLY A 165 -6.18 -0.30 -23.98
CA GLY A 165 -5.45 -0.88 -25.10
C GLY A 165 -4.29 -0.02 -25.60
N VAL A 166 -4.34 1.30 -25.37
CA VAL A 166 -3.32 2.27 -25.78
C VAL A 166 -2.26 2.50 -24.69
N VAL A 167 -2.58 2.18 -23.44
CA VAL A 167 -1.62 2.27 -22.33
C VAL A 167 -0.51 1.21 -22.50
N ARG A 168 0.75 1.65 -22.44
CA ARG A 168 1.94 0.78 -22.60
C ARG A 168 2.00 -0.28 -21.51
N ARG A 169 2.51 -1.47 -21.83
CA ARG A 169 2.65 -2.56 -20.85
C ARG A 169 3.53 -2.12 -19.68
N GLY A 170 3.01 -2.24 -18.46
CA GLY A 170 3.67 -1.79 -17.22
C GLY A 170 3.24 -0.39 -16.76
N ASN A 171 2.57 0.39 -17.62
CA ASN A 171 2.00 1.68 -17.27
C ASN A 171 0.53 1.55 -16.89
N TYR A 172 0.04 2.46 -16.06
CA TYR A 172 -1.36 2.53 -15.64
C TYR A 172 -1.70 3.94 -15.17
N VAL A 173 -2.98 4.28 -15.16
CA VAL A 173 -3.45 5.58 -14.66
C VAL A 173 -3.27 5.62 -13.15
N THR A 174 -2.38 6.50 -12.67
CA THR A 174 -2.17 6.72 -11.23
C THR A 174 -3.21 7.70 -10.69
N THR A 175 -4.08 7.26 -9.78
CA THR A 175 -5.01 8.16 -9.11
C THR A 175 -4.27 9.14 -8.21
N LEU A 176 -4.50 10.44 -8.41
CA LEU A 176 -3.96 11.51 -7.59
C LEU A 176 -4.90 11.83 -6.41
N ASN A 177 -4.40 11.82 -5.18
CA ASN A 177 -5.19 12.18 -4.00
C ASN A 177 -4.92 13.64 -3.60
N ILE A 178 -5.80 14.55 -4.01
CA ILE A 178 -5.61 16.00 -3.90
C ILE A 178 -6.94 16.63 -3.50
N ARG A 179 -6.90 17.76 -2.79
CA ARG A 179 -8.05 18.60 -2.49
C ARG A 179 -8.12 19.81 -3.42
N LEU A 180 -9.29 20.43 -3.54
CA LEU A 180 -9.45 21.63 -4.37
C LEU A 180 -8.51 22.76 -3.90
N GLU A 181 -8.41 22.98 -2.59
CA GLU A 181 -7.56 24.01 -2.00
C GLU A 181 -6.08 23.85 -2.38
N ASP A 182 -5.59 22.61 -2.42
CA ASP A 182 -4.18 22.33 -2.76
C ASP A 182 -3.86 22.65 -4.23
N LEU A 183 -4.83 22.51 -5.14
CA LEU A 183 -4.68 22.90 -6.55
C LEU A 183 -4.67 24.42 -6.73
N LEU A 184 -5.48 25.14 -5.96
CA LEU A 184 -5.55 26.60 -6.01
C LEU A 184 -4.27 27.23 -5.43
N LYS A 185 -3.81 26.72 -4.29
CA LYS A 185 -2.58 27.17 -3.61
C LYS A 185 -1.31 26.49 -4.12
N ALA A 186 -1.35 25.80 -5.25
CA ALA A 186 -0.18 25.10 -5.81
C ALA A 186 1.02 26.03 -6.11
N HIS A 187 0.80 27.33 -6.28
CA HIS A 187 1.86 28.31 -6.47
C HIS A 187 2.55 28.72 -5.15
N GLU A 188 1.82 28.66 -4.02
CA GLU A 188 2.32 28.96 -2.67
C GLU A 188 2.93 27.72 -2.02
N ARG A 189 2.23 26.57 -2.13
CA ARG A 189 2.62 25.29 -1.51
C ARG A 189 3.58 24.45 -2.37
N GLY A 190 3.95 24.97 -3.54
CA GLY A 190 4.74 24.26 -4.53
C GLY A 190 3.94 23.20 -5.30
N LYS A 191 4.38 22.95 -6.54
CA LYS A 191 3.76 21.94 -7.41
C LYS A 191 4.22 20.55 -6.98
N TRP A 192 3.41 19.88 -6.18
CA TRP A 192 3.70 18.57 -5.58
C TRP A 192 3.89 17.44 -6.58
N TRP A 193 3.47 17.63 -7.82
CA TRP A 193 3.67 16.70 -8.92
C TRP A 193 4.91 17.00 -9.75
N VAL A 194 5.70 18.04 -9.45
CA VAL A 194 6.97 18.32 -10.11
C VAL A 194 8.10 17.79 -9.22
N VAL A 195 8.82 16.78 -9.72
CA VAL A 195 9.96 16.15 -9.03
C VAL A 195 10.97 17.22 -8.59
N GLY A 196 11.15 17.39 -7.27
CA GLY A 196 12.07 18.36 -6.67
C GLY A 196 11.42 19.51 -5.88
N SER A 197 10.09 19.64 -5.91
CA SER A 197 9.37 20.64 -5.10
C SER A 197 9.01 20.03 -3.74
N ALA A 198 9.77 20.36 -2.69
CA ALA A 198 9.48 19.94 -1.33
C ALA A 198 8.06 20.42 -0.92
N TRP A 199 7.18 19.49 -0.62
CA TRP A 199 5.81 19.79 -0.20
C TRP A 199 5.78 20.05 1.31
N GLU A 200 5.67 21.31 1.71
CA GLU A 200 5.35 21.72 3.09
C GLU A 200 3.83 21.70 3.27
N GLY A 201 3.30 20.49 3.48
CA GLY A 201 1.87 20.28 3.74
C GLY A 201 1.43 20.88 5.08
N ASN A 202 0.38 21.68 5.01
CA ASN A 202 -0.30 22.42 6.07
C ASN A 202 -0.62 21.56 7.32
N ARG A 203 0.25 21.59 8.35
CA ARG A 203 -0.16 21.34 9.75
C ARG A 203 -0.99 22.55 10.16
N VAL A 204 -2.25 22.35 10.52
CA VAL A 204 -3.08 23.41 11.11
C VAL A 204 -2.35 23.94 12.34
N GLN A 205 -1.81 25.15 12.23
CA GLN A 205 -1.24 25.92 13.32
C GLN A 205 -2.40 26.47 14.14
N GLU A 206 -2.68 25.84 15.28
CA GLU A 206 -3.33 26.57 16.38
C GLU A 206 -2.28 27.50 16.97
N ASP A 207 -2.57 28.80 16.93
CA ASP A 207 -1.79 29.85 17.58
C ASP A 207 -1.67 29.58 19.09
N LYS A 208 -0.50 29.10 19.51
CA LYS A 208 -0.02 29.27 20.88
C LYS A 208 1.35 29.94 20.86
N PRO A 209 1.56 30.93 21.74
CA PRO A 209 2.74 31.80 21.68
C PRO A 209 4.02 30.98 21.86
N THR A 210 4.99 31.34 21.04
CA THR A 210 6.36 30.81 20.98
C THR A 210 6.99 30.66 22.35
N VAL A 211 7.17 29.41 22.78
CA VAL A 211 8.22 29.02 23.72
C VAL A 211 9.15 28.07 22.97
N LYS A 212 10.42 28.46 22.84
CA LYS A 212 11.49 27.60 22.30
C LYS A 212 11.55 26.33 23.14
N LEU A 213 11.11 25.21 22.60
CA LEU A 213 11.24 23.87 23.20
C LEU A 213 12.24 23.02 22.40
N PRO A 214 12.89 22.02 23.05
CA PRO A 214 14.06 21.30 22.55
C PRO A 214 13.75 20.45 21.29
N PRO A 215 14.76 19.95 20.56
CA PRO A 215 14.57 19.36 19.24
C PRO A 215 13.64 18.15 19.31
N THR A 216 12.51 18.23 18.59
CA THR A 216 11.46 17.22 18.53
C THR A 216 11.90 15.98 17.74
N ILE A 217 11.28 14.86 18.12
CA ILE A 217 11.54 13.47 17.70
C ILE A 217 11.69 13.28 16.18
N ASP A 218 11.02 14.11 15.36
CA ASP A 218 11.07 14.10 13.89
C ASP A 218 12.50 14.32 13.33
N GLN A 219 13.31 15.21 13.91
CA GLN A 219 14.67 15.45 13.42
C GLN A 219 15.64 14.31 13.77
N LYS A 220 15.49 13.72 14.96
CA LYS A 220 16.29 12.56 15.38
C LYS A 220 15.97 11.32 14.54
N LEU A 221 14.69 11.10 14.20
CA LEU A 221 14.27 10.01 13.32
C LEU A 221 14.84 10.17 11.90
N LEU A 222 14.82 11.39 11.36
CA LEU A 222 15.38 11.68 10.04
C LEU A 222 16.91 11.54 10.00
N GLU A 223 17.61 11.91 11.08
CA GLU A 223 19.04 11.64 11.21
C GLU A 223 19.35 10.14 11.32
N LEU A 224 18.51 9.38 12.04
CA LEU A 224 18.64 7.93 12.17
C LEU A 224 18.42 7.25 10.81
N ALA A 225 17.43 7.69 10.04
CA ALA A 225 17.20 7.23 8.67
C ALA A 225 18.42 7.45 7.75
N ARG A 226 19.09 8.62 7.85
CA ARG A 226 20.34 8.89 7.12
C ARG A 226 21.46 7.96 7.57
N ARG A 227 21.59 7.70 8.88
CA ARG A 227 22.60 6.75 9.42
C ARG A 227 22.36 5.32 8.96
N GLN A 228 21.11 4.93 8.71
CA GLN A 228 20.74 3.61 8.17
C GLN A 228 20.79 3.54 6.63
N ARG A 229 21.42 4.51 5.94
CA ARG A 229 21.54 4.57 4.48
C ARG A 229 20.20 4.59 3.73
N MET A 230 19.16 5.17 4.34
CA MET A 230 17.89 5.47 3.67
C MET A 230 18.07 6.70 2.79
N ASN A 231 18.67 6.48 1.61
CA ASN A 231 19.13 7.55 0.72
C ASN A 231 18.01 8.16 -0.14
N THR A 232 16.87 7.47 -0.27
CA THR A 232 15.71 7.92 -1.05
C THR A 232 14.58 8.38 -0.14
N ASP A 233 13.79 9.34 -0.59
CA ASP A 233 12.68 9.87 0.21
C ASP A 233 11.62 8.80 0.48
N VAL A 234 11.40 7.89 -0.47
CA VAL A 234 10.56 6.70 -0.28
C VAL A 234 11.03 5.84 0.90
N ARG A 235 12.34 5.53 0.97
CA ARG A 235 12.90 4.74 2.08
C ARG A 235 12.79 5.48 3.41
N ARG A 236 12.98 6.80 3.42
CA ARG A 236 12.82 7.63 4.62
C ARG A 236 11.36 7.66 5.09
N SER A 237 10.40 7.83 4.19
CA SER A 237 8.97 7.81 4.53
C SER A 237 8.55 6.46 5.11
N ILE A 238 8.96 5.36 4.47
CA ILE A 238 8.70 4.00 4.98
C ILE A 238 9.35 3.82 6.36
N PHE A 239 10.61 4.23 6.52
CA PHE A 239 11.33 4.14 7.78
C PHE A 239 10.62 4.92 8.90
N CYS A 240 10.21 6.16 8.62
CA CYS A 240 9.48 6.98 9.59
C CYS A 240 8.14 6.34 9.96
N VAL A 241 7.40 5.78 8.99
CA VAL A 241 6.15 5.07 9.28
C VAL A 241 6.38 3.86 10.18
N ILE A 242 7.39 3.04 9.87
CA ILE A 242 7.69 1.83 10.66
C ILE A 242 8.14 2.19 12.08
N MET A 243 8.96 3.22 12.24
CA MET A 243 9.52 3.61 13.55
C MET A 243 8.56 4.45 14.40
N ALA A 244 7.62 5.17 13.78
CA ALA A 244 6.65 6.01 14.48
C ALA A 244 5.29 5.33 14.69
N ALA A 245 5.10 4.12 14.18
CA ALA A 245 3.87 3.36 14.40
C ALA A 245 3.78 2.85 15.85
N GLU A 246 2.57 2.85 16.39
CA GLU A 246 2.32 2.35 17.76
C GLU A 246 2.33 0.82 17.79
N ASP A 247 1.75 0.19 16.77
CA ASP A 247 1.72 -1.26 16.60
C ASP A 247 1.86 -1.69 15.13
N TYR A 248 1.83 -3.00 14.87
CA TYR A 248 2.02 -3.54 13.52
C TYR A 248 0.80 -3.30 12.61
N MET A 249 -0.41 -3.10 13.16
CA MET A 249 -1.61 -2.83 12.37
C MET A 249 -1.63 -1.38 11.91
N ASP A 250 -1.31 -0.45 12.81
CA ASP A 250 -1.10 0.97 12.52
C ASP A 250 0.01 1.16 11.49
N ALA A 251 1.14 0.45 11.65
CA ALA A 251 2.21 0.43 10.65
C ALA A 251 1.71 -0.07 9.29
N PHE A 252 0.96 -1.17 9.27
CA PHE A 252 0.43 -1.76 8.05
C PHE A 252 -0.53 -0.78 7.33
N GLU A 253 -1.47 -0.17 8.04
CA GLU A 253 -2.41 0.81 7.48
C GLU A 253 -1.70 2.03 6.93
N LYS A 254 -0.79 2.63 7.71
CA LYS A 254 0.01 3.78 7.28
C LYS A 254 0.87 3.46 6.05
N LEU A 255 1.45 2.26 5.97
CA LEU A 255 2.21 1.80 4.80
C LEU A 255 1.31 1.68 3.55
N GLN A 256 0.05 1.25 3.69
CA GLN A 256 -0.89 1.24 2.56
C GLN A 256 -1.27 2.67 2.13
N HIS A 257 -1.40 3.60 3.08
CA HIS A 257 -1.71 5.00 2.80
C HIS A 257 -0.57 5.78 2.13
N LEU A 258 0.68 5.30 2.18
CA LEU A 258 1.79 5.89 1.43
C LEU A 258 1.61 5.80 -0.10
N GLY A 259 0.70 4.96 -0.61
CA GLY A 259 0.38 4.88 -2.03
C GLY A 259 1.56 4.45 -2.92
N LEU A 260 2.50 3.69 -2.35
CA LEU A 260 3.69 3.17 -3.02
C LEU A 260 3.29 2.24 -4.17
N LYS A 261 4.03 2.28 -5.29
CA LYS A 261 3.68 1.45 -6.46
C LYS A 261 4.88 0.80 -7.14
N GLY A 262 4.65 -0.38 -7.70
CA GLY A 262 5.64 -1.11 -8.51
C GLY A 262 6.90 -1.46 -7.71
N GLN A 263 8.07 -0.99 -8.15
CA GLN A 263 9.34 -1.25 -7.45
C GLN A 263 9.38 -0.61 -6.05
N GLN A 264 8.65 0.49 -5.81
CA GLN A 264 8.63 1.14 -4.49
C GLN A 264 7.98 0.28 -3.41
N GLU A 265 7.03 -0.59 -3.78
CA GLU A 265 6.42 -1.53 -2.82
C GLU A 265 7.44 -2.55 -2.30
N ARG A 266 8.47 -2.88 -3.11
CA ARG A 266 9.57 -3.74 -2.67
C ARG A 266 10.45 -3.05 -1.64
N GLU A 267 10.54 -1.72 -1.68
CA GLU A 267 11.28 -0.94 -0.71
C GLU A 267 10.69 -1.06 0.70
N VAL A 268 9.38 -1.32 0.82
CA VAL A 268 8.75 -1.60 2.14
C VAL A 268 9.44 -2.76 2.81
N VAL A 269 9.64 -3.85 2.07
CA VAL A 269 10.29 -5.06 2.56
C VAL A 269 11.77 -4.82 2.83
N HIS A 270 12.47 -4.10 1.95
CA HIS A 270 13.89 -3.79 2.13
C HIS A 270 14.14 -2.96 3.39
N VAL A 271 13.33 -1.92 3.61
CA VAL A 271 13.44 -1.06 4.80
C VAL A 271 13.05 -1.82 6.05
N LEU A 272 11.93 -2.55 6.04
CA LEU A 272 11.49 -3.36 7.17
C LEU A 272 12.57 -4.34 7.63
N LEU A 273 13.19 -5.07 6.69
CA LEU A 273 14.25 -6.01 7.03
C LEU A 273 15.51 -5.26 7.49
N ALA A 274 15.90 -4.17 6.84
CA ALA A 274 17.06 -3.38 7.24
C ALA A 274 16.93 -2.88 8.69
N CYS A 275 15.76 -2.36 9.08
CA CYS A 275 15.47 -1.96 10.45
C CYS A 275 15.63 -3.15 11.42
N CYS A 276 15.00 -4.28 11.11
CA CYS A 276 15.07 -5.49 11.93
C CYS A 276 16.51 -5.98 12.16
N LEU A 277 17.37 -5.93 11.14
CA LEU A 277 18.77 -6.37 11.23
C LEU A 277 19.65 -5.41 12.04
N GLN A 278 19.23 -4.16 12.18
CA GLN A 278 20.02 -3.12 12.84
C GLN A 278 19.68 -2.95 14.33
N GLU A 279 18.58 -3.56 14.79
CA GLU A 279 18.22 -3.61 16.21
C GLU A 279 19.26 -4.37 17.03
N ALA A 280 19.54 -3.88 18.24
CA ALA A 280 20.45 -4.56 19.16
C ALA A 280 19.90 -5.92 19.66
N ALA A 281 18.58 -5.99 19.83
CA ALA A 281 17.84 -7.19 20.23
C ALA A 281 16.67 -7.43 19.26
N TYR A 282 16.33 -8.69 19.03
CA TYR A 282 15.25 -9.04 18.12
C TYR A 282 13.91 -8.51 18.62
N ASN A 283 13.26 -7.65 17.81
CA ASN A 283 11.92 -7.16 18.07
C ASN A 283 10.90 -7.95 17.21
N PRO A 284 9.97 -8.71 17.82
CA PRO A 284 8.96 -9.49 17.08
C PRO A 284 8.04 -8.65 16.19
N TYR A 285 7.88 -7.36 16.48
CA TYR A 285 7.07 -6.42 15.71
C TYR A 285 7.33 -6.52 14.19
N TYR A 286 8.61 -6.55 13.78
CA TYR A 286 8.96 -6.59 12.36
C TYR A 286 8.48 -7.87 11.66
N ALA A 287 8.55 -9.01 12.36
CA ALA A 287 8.12 -10.29 11.79
C ALA A 287 6.60 -10.41 11.72
N VAL A 288 5.87 -9.88 12.71
CA VAL A 288 4.40 -9.84 12.69
C VAL A 288 3.90 -8.90 11.59
N LEU A 289 4.54 -7.74 11.41
CA LEU A 289 4.25 -6.84 10.30
C LEU A 289 4.53 -7.51 8.94
N ALA A 290 5.67 -8.19 8.80
CA ALA A 290 5.99 -8.92 7.57
C ALA A 290 5.01 -10.07 7.28
N GLN A 291 4.56 -10.79 8.30
CA GLN A 291 3.51 -11.81 8.19
C GLN A 291 2.21 -11.19 7.69
N LYS A 292 1.77 -10.07 8.28
CA LYS A 292 0.56 -9.36 7.86
C LYS A 292 0.64 -8.89 6.40
N LEU A 293 1.81 -8.40 5.97
CA LEU A 293 2.06 -8.04 4.57
C LEU A 293 1.97 -9.27 3.65
N CYS A 294 2.50 -10.41 4.07
CA CYS A 294 2.41 -11.67 3.32
C CYS A 294 0.99 -12.21 3.18
N ASP A 295 0.16 -12.01 4.21
CA ASP A 295 -1.25 -12.43 4.22
C ASP A 295 -2.11 -11.50 3.33
N TYR A 296 -1.72 -10.24 3.20
CA TYR A 296 -2.43 -9.26 2.37
C TYR A 296 -2.20 -9.48 0.86
N ASP A 297 -0.94 -9.62 0.43
CA ASP A 297 -0.61 -9.83 -0.99
C ASP A 297 0.64 -10.71 -1.17
N ARG A 298 0.52 -11.72 -2.03
CA ARG A 298 1.60 -12.66 -2.38
C ARG A 298 2.84 -11.97 -2.95
N LYS A 299 2.74 -10.75 -3.49
CA LYS A 299 3.90 -9.98 -3.94
C LYS A 299 4.89 -9.69 -2.81
N TYR A 300 4.41 -9.53 -1.58
CA TYR A 300 5.27 -9.31 -0.40
C TYR A 300 6.02 -10.58 -0.03
N GLN A 301 5.38 -11.75 -0.11
CA GLN A 301 6.06 -13.04 0.09
C GLN A 301 7.25 -13.19 -0.86
N LEU A 302 7.06 -12.88 -2.14
CA LEU A 302 8.11 -12.97 -3.15
C LEU A 302 9.24 -11.95 -2.90
N SER A 303 8.88 -10.72 -2.53
CA SER A 303 9.84 -9.65 -2.25
C SER A 303 10.67 -9.96 -0.99
N ILE A 304 10.05 -10.51 0.05
CA ILE A 304 10.72 -10.97 1.26
C ILE A 304 11.67 -12.12 0.93
N GLN A 305 11.22 -13.09 0.15
CA GLN A 305 12.06 -14.21 -0.27
C GLN A 305 13.33 -13.74 -0.99
N TYR A 306 13.22 -12.83 -1.97
CA TYR A 306 14.39 -12.30 -2.67
C TYR A 306 15.29 -11.47 -1.76
N THR A 307 14.72 -10.63 -0.91
CA THR A 307 15.50 -9.80 0.02
C THR A 307 16.29 -10.66 1.01
N ILE A 308 15.67 -11.72 1.53
CA ILE A 308 16.34 -12.69 2.41
C ILE A 308 17.44 -13.41 1.66
N TRP A 309 17.21 -13.81 0.41
CA TRP A 309 18.25 -14.45 -0.41
C TRP A 309 19.48 -13.57 -0.59
N ASP A 310 19.29 -12.28 -0.84
CA ASP A 310 20.40 -11.35 -0.94
C ASP A 310 21.12 -11.19 0.41
N LYS A 311 20.39 -11.15 1.52
CA LYS A 311 21.00 -11.10 2.86
C LYS A 311 21.70 -12.39 3.29
N ILE A 312 21.25 -13.56 2.81
CA ILE A 312 21.92 -14.84 3.03
C ILE A 312 23.24 -14.90 2.26
N LYS A 313 23.31 -14.34 1.04
CA LYS A 313 24.59 -14.25 0.31
C LYS A 313 25.58 -13.32 1.00
N GLU A 314 25.09 -12.28 1.65
CA GLU A 314 25.87 -11.27 2.37
C GLU A 314 26.07 -11.60 3.86
N LEU A 315 25.80 -12.83 4.31
CA LEU A 315 25.71 -13.18 5.73
C LEU A 315 26.96 -12.84 6.54
N ASP A 316 28.15 -13.03 5.95
CA ASP A 316 29.44 -12.74 6.62
C ASP A 316 29.73 -11.25 6.79
N SER A 317 29.04 -10.39 6.01
CA SER A 317 29.15 -8.94 6.14
C SER A 317 28.23 -8.38 7.23
N LEU A 318 27.27 -9.18 7.72
CA LEU A 318 26.33 -8.76 8.75
C LEU A 318 26.95 -8.85 10.15
N SER A 319 26.47 -7.99 11.05
CA SER A 319 26.84 -8.05 12.46
C SER A 319 26.31 -9.34 13.11
N LYS A 320 26.92 -9.78 14.21
CA LYS A 320 26.45 -10.98 14.96
C LYS A 320 24.98 -10.87 15.37
N HIS A 321 24.56 -9.69 15.83
CA HIS A 321 23.17 -9.41 16.18
C HIS A 321 22.27 -9.40 14.95
N GLY A 322 22.71 -8.83 13.83
CA GLY A 322 21.96 -8.86 12.57
C GLY A 322 21.71 -10.29 12.06
N VAL A 323 22.71 -11.18 12.13
CA VAL A 323 22.53 -12.61 11.80
C VAL A 323 21.53 -13.29 12.72
N ALA A 324 21.58 -13.00 14.03
CA ALA A 324 20.64 -13.57 15.00
C ALA A 324 19.21 -13.06 14.78
N ASN A 325 19.03 -11.76 14.51
CA ASN A 325 17.74 -11.16 14.21
C ASN A 325 17.15 -11.71 12.90
N LEU A 326 17.98 -11.87 11.86
CA LEU A 326 17.56 -12.48 10.59
C LEU A 326 17.05 -13.91 10.81
N ALA A 327 17.74 -14.69 11.63
CA ALA A 327 17.32 -16.05 11.95
C ALA A 327 15.97 -16.08 12.67
N GLN A 328 15.76 -15.23 13.68
CA GLN A 328 14.49 -15.13 14.40
C GLN A 328 13.34 -14.66 13.49
N PHE A 329 13.61 -13.69 12.62
CA PHE A 329 12.66 -13.21 11.61
C PHE A 329 12.22 -14.35 10.67
N LEU A 330 13.19 -15.13 10.18
CA LEU A 330 12.93 -16.29 9.32
C LEU A 330 12.16 -17.40 10.03
N ILE A 331 12.50 -17.72 11.28
CA ILE A 331 11.79 -18.72 12.09
C ILE A 331 10.31 -18.34 12.18
N HIS A 332 10.02 -17.08 12.52
CA HIS A 332 8.65 -16.59 12.62
C HIS A 332 7.87 -16.75 11.31
N LEU A 333 8.43 -16.33 10.17
CA LEU A 333 7.75 -16.42 8.87
C LEU A 333 7.59 -17.86 8.35
N ILE A 334 8.52 -18.75 8.68
CA ILE A 334 8.43 -20.17 8.30
C ILE A 334 7.34 -20.86 9.11
N MET A 335 7.33 -20.67 10.44
CA MET A 335 6.32 -21.21 11.33
C MET A 335 4.93 -20.62 11.03
N GLY A 336 4.85 -19.32 10.76
CA GLY A 336 3.66 -18.58 10.34
C GLY A 336 3.18 -18.87 8.91
N LYS A 337 3.82 -19.81 8.21
CA LYS A 337 3.44 -20.26 6.85
C LYS A 337 3.54 -19.19 5.74
N ALA A 338 4.08 -18.01 6.03
CA ALA A 338 4.36 -16.98 5.02
C ALA A 338 5.48 -17.39 4.05
N LEU A 339 6.49 -18.14 4.55
CA LEU A 339 7.58 -18.67 3.74
C LEU A 339 7.73 -20.19 3.95
N ALA A 340 8.15 -20.88 2.89
CA ALA A 340 8.54 -22.29 2.99
C ALA A 340 10.02 -22.42 3.40
N LEU A 341 10.37 -23.53 4.06
CA LEU A 341 11.77 -23.84 4.44
C LEU A 341 12.73 -23.87 3.24
N SER A 342 12.20 -24.04 2.02
CA SER A 342 12.94 -23.96 0.77
C SER A 342 13.58 -22.58 0.51
N VAL A 343 13.27 -21.54 1.28
CA VAL A 343 14.00 -20.26 1.25
C VAL A 343 15.49 -20.46 1.55
N LEU A 344 15.87 -21.46 2.36
CA LEU A 344 17.25 -21.76 2.71
C LEU A 344 18.01 -22.50 1.60
N LYS A 345 17.36 -22.88 0.49
CA LYS A 345 18.00 -23.62 -0.62
C LYS A 345 19.12 -22.85 -1.32
N ILE A 346 19.20 -21.54 -1.10
CA ILE A 346 20.24 -20.70 -1.69
C ILE A 346 21.61 -20.92 -1.05
N ILE A 347 21.63 -21.53 0.15
CA ILE A 347 22.86 -21.86 0.86
C ILE A 347 23.53 -23.04 0.16
N GLN A 348 24.80 -22.87 -0.19
CA GLN A 348 25.62 -23.92 -0.76
C GLN A 348 26.21 -24.79 0.35
N PHE A 349 25.66 -25.99 0.54
CA PHE A 349 26.09 -26.92 1.60
C PHE A 349 27.50 -27.51 1.38
N SER A 350 28.07 -27.36 0.18
CA SER A 350 29.45 -27.72 -0.12
C SER A 350 30.48 -26.77 0.50
N ASP A 351 30.10 -25.51 0.76
CA ASP A 351 30.99 -24.46 1.28
C ASP A 351 30.39 -23.82 2.54
N LEU A 352 30.36 -24.59 3.62
CA LEU A 352 29.80 -24.17 4.90
C LEU A 352 30.86 -23.50 5.78
N ASN A 353 30.73 -22.18 5.94
CA ASN A 353 31.54 -21.45 6.91
C ASN A 353 30.90 -21.44 8.33
N LYS A 354 31.65 -20.94 9.33
CA LYS A 354 31.18 -20.90 10.73
C LYS A 354 29.92 -20.06 10.93
N THR A 355 29.75 -18.98 10.17
CA THR A 355 28.61 -18.05 10.25
C THR A 355 27.33 -18.74 9.76
N ILE A 356 27.39 -19.34 8.57
CA ILE A 356 26.29 -20.07 7.94
C ILE A 356 25.88 -21.26 8.80
N VAL A 357 26.84 -22.02 9.33
CA VAL A 357 26.55 -23.16 10.23
C VAL A 357 25.80 -22.67 11.48
N ARG A 358 26.24 -21.57 12.11
CA ARG A 358 25.55 -21.01 13.29
C ARG A 358 24.13 -20.56 12.95
N PHE A 359 23.97 -19.83 11.84
CA PHE A 359 22.68 -19.34 11.35
C PHE A 359 21.70 -20.47 11.07
N MET A 360 22.13 -21.49 10.33
CA MET A 360 21.32 -22.68 10.04
C MET A 360 20.98 -23.48 11.30
N ARG A 361 21.93 -23.64 12.23
CA ARG A 361 21.67 -24.30 13.52
C ARG A 361 20.60 -23.57 14.31
N GLN A 362 20.66 -22.24 14.39
CA GLN A 362 19.67 -21.45 15.11
C GLN A 362 18.26 -21.65 14.54
N ILE A 363 18.11 -21.59 13.21
CA ILE A 363 16.81 -21.76 12.53
C ILE A 363 16.27 -23.18 12.71
N LEU A 364 17.06 -24.20 12.37
CA LEU A 364 16.60 -25.58 12.40
C LEU A 364 16.33 -26.07 13.82
N LEU A 365 17.16 -25.70 14.79
CA LEU A 365 16.94 -26.06 16.20
C LEU A 365 15.65 -25.43 16.71
N ALA A 366 15.40 -24.13 16.44
CA ALA A 366 14.18 -23.45 16.87
C ALA A 366 12.91 -24.04 16.23
N ILE A 367 12.97 -24.48 14.96
CA ILE A 367 11.85 -25.14 14.29
C ILE A 367 11.63 -26.54 14.87
N ILE A 368 12.67 -27.38 14.97
CA ILE A 368 12.55 -28.77 15.44
C ILE A 368 12.12 -28.82 16.91
N MET A 369 12.63 -27.91 17.74
CA MET A 369 12.33 -27.84 19.18
C MET A 369 11.11 -26.97 19.50
N ASN A 370 10.29 -26.59 18.50
CA ASN A 370 9.09 -25.80 18.74
C ASN A 370 8.11 -26.54 19.68
N ALA A 371 7.40 -25.80 20.55
CA ALA A 371 6.43 -26.40 21.47
C ALA A 371 5.31 -27.14 20.72
N ASP A 372 4.86 -26.61 19.58
CA ASP A 372 3.90 -27.28 18.71
C ASP A 372 4.62 -28.21 17.73
N LEU A 373 4.63 -29.50 18.08
CA LEU A 373 5.22 -30.55 17.25
C LEU A 373 4.54 -30.65 15.87
N THR A 374 3.22 -30.46 15.80
CA THR A 374 2.47 -30.60 14.54
C THR A 374 2.87 -29.49 13.57
N ALA A 375 2.91 -28.24 14.05
CA ALA A 375 3.37 -27.11 13.25
C ALA A 375 4.82 -27.27 12.80
N SER A 376 5.69 -27.79 13.68
CA SER A 376 7.10 -28.09 13.37
C SER A 376 7.23 -29.09 12.22
N LEU A 377 6.55 -30.24 12.30
CA LEU A 377 6.62 -31.28 11.28
C LEU A 377 6.01 -30.81 9.94
N GLU A 378 4.97 -29.98 9.98
CA GLU A 378 4.33 -29.42 8.78
C GLU A 378 5.32 -28.61 7.92
N VAL A 379 6.28 -27.91 8.55
CA VAL A 379 7.34 -27.18 7.83
C VAL A 379 8.13 -28.11 6.91
N PHE A 380 8.45 -29.32 7.38
CA PHE A 380 9.19 -30.32 6.62
C PHE A 380 8.32 -31.03 5.58
N HIS A 381 7.04 -31.28 5.89
CA HIS A 381 6.09 -31.85 4.92
C HIS A 381 5.92 -30.97 3.67
N ARG A 382 5.95 -29.64 3.80
CA ARG A 382 5.83 -28.74 2.64
C ARG A 382 6.98 -28.88 1.63
N ILE A 383 8.15 -29.30 2.08
CA ILE A 383 9.32 -29.48 1.20
C ILE A 383 9.54 -30.94 0.79
N SER A 384 8.86 -31.91 1.39
CA SER A 384 9.04 -33.34 1.10
C SER A 384 8.47 -33.78 -0.25
N LYS A 385 7.36 -33.16 -0.69
CA LYS A 385 6.65 -33.54 -1.93
C LYS A 385 7.34 -33.08 -3.23
N PRO A 386 7.85 -31.83 -3.37
CA PRO A 386 8.37 -31.35 -4.65
C PRO A 386 9.68 -32.05 -5.07
N PRO A 387 9.75 -32.66 -6.27
CA PRO A 387 10.93 -33.43 -6.69
C PRO A 387 12.17 -32.55 -6.89
N LYS A 388 11.99 -31.29 -7.32
CA LYS A 388 13.05 -30.29 -7.50
C LYS A 388 13.82 -29.96 -6.21
N LEU A 389 13.30 -30.33 -5.04
CA LEU A 389 13.94 -30.08 -3.74
C LEU A 389 14.73 -31.28 -3.21
N HIS A 390 14.87 -32.38 -3.96
CA HIS A 390 15.58 -33.58 -3.52
C HIS A 390 16.97 -33.30 -2.94
N MET A 391 17.85 -32.64 -3.70
CA MET A 391 19.21 -32.31 -3.24
C MET A 391 19.22 -31.43 -2.00
N PHE A 392 18.25 -30.53 -1.87
CA PHE A 392 18.11 -29.68 -0.70
C PHE A 392 17.67 -30.46 0.54
N ARG A 393 16.76 -31.43 0.39
CA ARG A 393 16.35 -32.35 1.47
C ARG A 393 17.51 -33.19 1.96
N GLU A 394 18.27 -33.79 1.05
CA GLU A 394 19.48 -34.56 1.39
C GLU A 394 20.50 -33.71 2.14
N SER A 395 20.74 -32.49 1.65
CA SER A 395 21.66 -31.55 2.30
C SER A 395 21.19 -31.17 3.71
N LEU A 396 19.89 -30.94 3.90
CA LEU A 396 19.30 -30.67 5.22
C LEU A 396 19.43 -31.86 6.17
N ARG A 397 19.18 -33.09 5.71
CA ARG A 397 19.32 -34.31 6.51
C ARG A 397 20.75 -34.46 7.03
N LEU A 398 21.73 -34.38 6.12
CA LEU A 398 23.14 -34.45 6.47
C LEU A 398 23.53 -33.33 7.45
N PHE A 399 23.01 -32.12 7.24
CA PHE A 399 23.26 -30.99 8.14
C PHE A 399 22.71 -31.24 9.55
N ILE A 400 21.47 -31.73 9.68
CA ILE A 400 20.85 -32.05 10.98
C ILE A 400 21.66 -33.13 11.70
N GLN A 401 21.99 -34.22 11.01
CA GLN A 401 22.74 -35.32 11.61
C GLN A 401 24.15 -34.87 12.07
N HIS A 402 24.86 -34.11 11.25
CA HIS A 402 26.24 -33.72 11.54
C HIS A 402 26.33 -32.53 12.51
N PHE A 403 25.58 -31.45 12.28
CA PHE A 403 25.73 -30.18 13.00
C PHE A 403 24.77 -29.99 14.17
N LEU A 404 23.60 -30.66 14.18
CA LEU A 404 22.65 -30.58 15.29
C LEU A 404 22.81 -31.78 16.24
N ILE A 405 22.95 -33.01 15.73
CA ILE A 405 23.03 -34.21 16.58
C ILE A 405 24.47 -34.51 17.00
N LYS A 406 25.38 -34.75 16.04
CA LYS A 406 26.77 -35.18 16.35
C LYS A 406 27.61 -34.07 17.02
N ASN A 407 27.46 -32.82 16.58
CA ASN A 407 28.23 -31.70 17.11
C ASN A 407 27.65 -31.06 18.39
N ALA A 408 26.38 -31.30 18.74
CA ALA A 408 25.85 -30.85 20.04
C ALA A 408 26.55 -31.55 21.22
N GLY A 409 26.88 -32.84 21.08
CA GLY A 409 27.56 -33.61 22.12
C GLY A 409 29.05 -33.31 22.31
N ARG A 410 29.69 -32.46 21.46
CA ARG A 410 31.15 -32.30 21.48
C ARG A 410 31.67 -30.99 22.07
N LYS A 411 30.97 -29.83 22.01
CA LYS A 411 31.56 -28.54 22.42
C LYS A 411 30.64 -27.40 22.90
N THR A 412 29.36 -27.56 23.25
CA THR A 412 28.60 -26.40 23.78
C THR A 412 27.41 -26.75 24.65
N THR A 413 27.46 -26.31 25.91
CA THR A 413 26.44 -26.35 26.98
C THR A 413 25.23 -25.46 26.65
N VAL A 414 24.32 -25.92 25.79
CA VAL A 414 23.09 -25.17 25.46
C VAL A 414 21.81 -25.99 25.67
N LEU A 415 21.87 -27.32 25.58
CA LEU A 415 20.71 -28.19 25.76
C LEU A 415 20.99 -29.17 26.91
N ASN A 416 19.97 -29.41 27.73
CA ASN A 416 20.00 -30.43 28.78
C ASN A 416 19.90 -31.83 28.17
N ASP A 417 20.25 -32.87 28.92
CA ASP A 417 20.22 -34.26 28.44
C ASP A 417 18.83 -34.68 27.94
N GLU A 418 17.77 -34.22 28.61
CA GLU A 418 16.37 -34.42 28.20
C GLU A 418 16.06 -33.73 26.87
N GLU A 419 16.44 -32.46 26.71
CA GLU A 419 16.23 -31.70 25.47
C GLU A 419 17.02 -32.30 24.30
N MET A 420 18.20 -32.87 24.59
CA MET A 420 19.00 -33.58 23.60
C MET A 420 18.39 -34.93 23.22
N ALA A 421 17.72 -35.63 24.14
CA ALA A 421 16.93 -36.80 23.82
C ALA A 421 15.74 -36.44 22.92
N THR A 422 14.98 -35.39 23.28
CA THR A 422 13.87 -34.86 22.47
C THR A 422 14.33 -34.44 21.08
N LEU A 423 15.46 -33.74 20.97
CA LEU A 423 16.01 -33.32 19.68
C LEU A 423 16.36 -34.53 18.80
N LYS A 424 16.93 -35.61 19.36
CA LYS A 424 17.21 -36.84 18.62
C LYS A 424 15.94 -37.51 18.13
N GLU A 425 14.93 -37.63 18.98
CA GLU A 425 13.63 -38.22 18.63
C GLU A 425 12.96 -37.45 17.50
N ARG A 426 12.84 -36.13 17.64
CA ARG A 426 12.23 -35.28 16.62
C ARG A 426 13.03 -35.23 15.32
N ALA A 427 14.36 -35.31 15.40
CA ALA A 427 15.19 -35.37 14.20
C ALA A 427 14.99 -36.68 13.41
N ILE A 428 14.69 -37.79 14.07
CA ILE A 428 14.32 -39.06 13.40
C ILE A 428 12.99 -38.89 12.64
N GLU A 429 12.00 -38.23 13.24
CA GLU A 429 10.72 -37.96 12.58
C GLU A 429 10.91 -37.05 11.36
N VAL A 430 11.71 -36.00 11.50
CA VAL A 430 12.07 -35.11 10.39
C VAL A 430 12.77 -35.87 9.27
N ASP A 431 13.71 -36.77 9.59
CA ASP A 431 14.40 -37.61 8.60
C ASP A 431 13.41 -38.50 7.83
N ARG A 432 12.44 -39.10 8.53
CA ARG A 432 11.36 -39.88 7.91
C ARG A 432 10.51 -39.04 6.97
N ILE A 433 10.16 -37.81 7.34
CA ILE A 433 9.36 -36.91 6.49
C ILE A 433 10.13 -36.53 5.23
N LEU A 434 11.43 -36.22 5.35
CA LEU A 434 12.26 -35.79 4.23
C LEU A 434 12.48 -36.91 3.20
N THR A 435 12.53 -38.17 3.65
CA THR A 435 12.70 -39.38 2.82
C THR A 435 11.41 -39.99 2.28
N LEU A 436 10.25 -39.57 2.78
CA LEU A 436 8.93 -40.19 2.52
C LEU A 436 8.61 -40.39 1.03
N TYR A 437 9.14 -39.54 0.15
CA TYR A 437 8.90 -39.57 -1.29
C TYR A 437 10.13 -39.95 -2.14
N GLU A 438 11.24 -40.40 -1.55
CA GLU A 438 12.45 -40.80 -2.29
C GLU A 438 12.21 -42.03 -3.17
N ASN A 439 11.46 -43.03 -2.67
CA ASN A 439 11.20 -44.29 -3.39
C ASN A 439 10.27 -44.13 -4.61
N LYS A 440 9.61 -42.98 -4.81
CA LYS A 440 8.74 -42.73 -5.97
C LYS A 440 9.45 -42.04 -7.15
N LEU A 441 10.73 -41.68 -7.00
CA LEU A 441 11.53 -40.98 -8.02
C LEU A 441 12.52 -41.88 -8.75
N GLN A 442 12.59 -43.18 -8.41
CA GLN A 442 13.44 -44.18 -9.07
C GLN A 442 12.72 -44.99 -10.18
N LEU A 443 11.57 -44.51 -10.69
CA LEU A 443 10.83 -45.11 -11.81
C LEU A 443 10.67 -44.13 -12.97
#